data_AF-A0A3D2FYW5-F1
#
_entry.id   AF-A0A3D2FYW5-F1
#
_cell.length_a   1.000
_cell.length_b   1.000
_cell.length_c   1.000
_cell.angle_alpha   90.00
_cell.angle_beta   90.00
_cell.angle_gamma   90.00
#
_symmetry.space_group_name_H-M   'P 1'
#
loop_
_entity.id
_entity.type
_entity.pdbx_description
1 polymer ?
#
loop_
_entity_poly.entity_id
_entity_poly.type
_entity_poly.pdbx_seq_one_letter_code
_entity_poly.pdbx_strand_id
1 'polypeptide(L)' 'MGERTYLAIDLKSFYASVECMERGLDPMTANLVVADPTRTEKTICLA' A
#
# COMPACT_ATOMS: atom_id res chain seq x y z
N MET A 1 -14.20 -27.58 -22.87
CA MET A 1 -13.39 -26.43 -22.44
C MET A 1 -13.45 -26.39 -20.92
N GLY A 2 -12.33 -26.61 -20.22
CA GLY A 2 -12.31 -26.59 -18.75
C GLY A 2 -12.63 -25.18 -18.22
N GLU A 3 -13.22 -25.11 -17.02
CA GLU A 3 -13.49 -23.82 -16.38
C GLU A 3 -12.19 -23.07 -16.11
N ARG A 4 -12.19 -21.76 -16.39
CA ARG A 4 -11.05 -20.89 -16.10
C ARG A 4 -11.25 -20.27 -14.73
N THR A 5 -10.28 -20.46 -13.84
CA THR A 5 -10.23 -19.77 -12.54
C THR A 5 -9.27 -18.60 -12.63
N TYR A 6 -9.68 -17.45 -12.10
CA TYR A 6 -8.87 -16.24 -12.01
C TYR A 6 -8.78 -15.80 -10.57
N LEU A 7 -7.61 -15.32 -10.16
CA LEU A 7 -7.38 -14.77 -8.83
C LEU A 7 -6.74 -13.39 -8.97
N ALA A 8 -7.31 -12.40 -8.28
CA ALA A 8 -6.72 -11.08 -8.14
C ALA A 8 -6.18 -10.94 -6.72
N ILE A 9 -4.91 -10.56 -6.60
CA ILE A 9 -4.23 -10.35 -5.32
C ILE A 9 -3.76 -8.90 -5.30
N ASP A 10 -4.11 -8.20 -4.23
CA ASP A 10 -3.72 -6.82 -3.98
C ASP A 10 -3.14 -6.70 -2.58
N LEU A 11 -2.17 -5.80 -2.42
CA LEU A 11 -1.51 -5.56 -1.14
C LEU A 11 -2.08 -4.29 -0.50
N LYS A 12 -2.87 -4.49 0.56
CA LYS A 12 -3.39 -3.39 1.38
C LYS A 12 -2.25 -2.56 1.94
N SER A 13 -2.35 -1.23 1.82
CA SER A 13 -1.41 -0.30 2.43
C SER A 13 0.05 -0.56 2.08
N PHE A 14 0.31 -0.89 0.82
CA PHE A 14 1.64 -1.26 0.33
C PHE A 14 2.73 -0.26 0.73
N TYR A 15 2.61 1.01 0.34
CA TYR A 15 3.64 2.01 0.63
C TYR A 15 3.83 2.25 2.12
N ALA A 16 2.73 2.33 2.88
CA ALA A 16 2.79 2.50 4.32
C ALA A 16 3.44 1.30 5.02
N SER A 17 3.14 0.08 4.57
CA SER A 17 3.71 -1.15 5.13
C SER A 17 5.21 -1.22 4.86
N VAL A 18 5.66 -0.89 3.65
CA VAL A 18 7.09 -0.87 3.30
C VAL A 18 7.83 0.18 4.13
N GLU A 19 7.34 1.42 4.18
CA GLU A 19 7.95 2.50 4.97
C GLU A 19 7.97 2.22 6.47
N CYS A 20 6.90 1.62 7.02
CA CYS A 20 6.88 1.17 8.41
C CYS A 20 8.02 0.18 8.67
N MET A 21 8.16 -0.85 7.83
CA MET A 21 9.19 -1.87 7.99
C MET A 21 10.61 -1.29 7.84
N GLU A 22 10.85 -0.42 6.85
CA GLU A 22 12.16 0.25 6.68
C GLU A 22 12.53 1.15 7.86
N ARG A 23 11.53 1.75 8.53
CA ARG A 23 11.71 2.59 9.72
C ARG A 23 11.70 1.80 11.03
N GLY A 24 11.55 0.47 10.98
CA GLY A 24 11.45 -0.38 12.18
C GLY A 24 10.18 -0.18 13.00
N LEU A 25 9.11 0.31 12.37
CA LEU A 25 7.79 0.48 12.96
C LEU A 25 6.90 -0.75 12.69
N ASP A 26 6.00 -1.05 13.62
CA ASP A 26 4.98 -2.08 13.42
C ASP A 26 3.82 -1.53 12.56
N PRO A 27 3.60 -2.06 11.35
CA PRO A 27 2.54 -1.59 10.45
C PRO A 27 1.11 -1.84 10.97
N MET A 28 0.94 -2.70 11.98
CA MET A 28 -0.37 -2.98 12.57
C MET A 28 -0.80 -1.95 13.62
N THR A 29 0.14 -1.13 14.11
CA THR A 29 -0.11 -0.19 15.21
C THR A 29 0.34 1.23 14.89
N ALA A 30 1.25 1.43 13.94
CA ALA A 30 1.75 2.74 13.55
C ALA A 30 0.77 3.50 12.65
N ASN A 31 0.46 4.75 13.02
CA ASN A 31 -0.28 5.68 12.16
C ASN A 31 0.71 6.41 11.23
N LEU A 32 0.87 5.89 10.01
CA LEU A 32 1.83 6.39 9.02
C LEU A 32 1.13 6.74 7.69
N VAL A 33 1.46 7.90 7.12
CA VAL A 33 1.01 8.33 5.79
C VAL A 33 2.23 8.53 4.90
N VAL A 34 2.17 7.99 3.68
CA VAL A 34 3.22 8.16 2.67
C VAL A 34 2.71 9.11 1.59
N ALA A 35 3.43 10.22 1.39
CA ALA A 35 3.11 11.23 0.39
C ALA A 35 4.36 11.54 -0.45
N ASP A 36 4.18 11.55 -1.77
CA ASP A 36 5.23 11.93 -2.72
C ASP A 36 5.02 13.41 -3.11
N PRO A 37 5.97 14.31 -2.80
CA PRO A 37 5.81 15.74 -3.02
C PRO A 37 5.77 16.14 -4.51
N THR A 38 6.12 15.24 -5.42
CA THR A 38 6.04 15.49 -6.87
C THR A 38 4.64 15.24 -7.43
N ARG A 39 3.77 14.59 -6.64
CA ARG A 39 2.39 14.27 -7.02
C ARG A 39 1.46 15.42 -6.68
N THR A 40 0.60 15.77 -7.63
CA THR A 40 -0.40 16.84 -7.44
C THR A 40 -1.49 16.41 -6.46
N GLU A 41 -2.25 17.37 -5.93
CA GLU A 41 -3.30 17.20 -4.89
C GLU A 41 -4.30 16.06 -5.15
N LYS A 42 -4.49 15.66 -6.41
CA LYS A 42 -5.44 14.60 -6.80
C LYS A 42 -4.88 13.18 -6.69
N THR A 43 -3.61 13.02 -6.34
CA THR A 43 -2.96 11.70 -6.23
C THR A 43 -2.63 11.37 -4.78
N ILE A 44 -3.62 11.41 -3.91
CA ILE A 44 -3.50 10.73 -2.63
C ILE A 44 -3.61 9.24 -2.95
N CYS A 45 -2.48 8.52 -2.95
CA CYS A 45 -2.53 7.07 -2.80
C CYS A 45 -3.03 6.81 -1.38
N LEU A 46 -4.34 6.54 -1.26
CA LEU A 46 -4.89 5.82 -0.12
C LEU A 46 -4.27 4.42 -0.21
N ALA A 47 -3.06 4.27 0.33
CA ALA A 47 -2.44 2.98 0.51
C ALA A 47 -3.23 2.26 1.62
#